data_AF-A0A537BJ30-F1
#
_entry.id   AF-A0A537BJ30-F1
#
_cell.length_a   1.000
_cell.length_b   1.000
_cell.length_c   1.000
_cell.angle_alpha   90.00
_cell.angle_beta   90.00
_cell.angle_gamma   90.00
#
_symmetry.space_group_name_H-M   'P 1'
#
loop_
_entity.id
_entity.type
_entity.pdbx_description
1 polymer ?
#
loop_
_entity_poly.entity_id
_entity_poly.type
_entity_poly.pdbx_seq_one_letter_code
_entity_poly.pdbx_strand_id
1 'polypeptide(L)'
;MSVLRRTLAGCVALLAACSSPSGPKPAALEELSDPRQVRVLWSANVGRADRYTFFPALAGDSVYAAARDGTLARFDLANGEERWRTSVETRLSSGVGADTRTAAVATEAGEVIAVDTAK
;
A
#
# COMPACT_ATOMS: atom_id res chain seq x y z
N MET A 1 -17.92 -48.56 27.84
CA MET A 1 -17.84 -47.84 26.54
C MET A 1 -18.92 -46.77 26.41
N SER A 2 -18.94 -45.75 27.26
CA SER A 2 -19.90 -44.63 27.11
C SER A 2 -19.41 -43.29 27.67
N VAL A 3 -18.39 -43.27 28.53
CA VAL A 3 -17.87 -42.05 29.15
C VAL A 3 -16.79 -41.35 28.31
N LEU A 4 -16.04 -42.11 27.48
CA LEU A 4 -14.94 -41.60 26.67
C LEU A 4 -15.39 -40.84 25.39
N ARG A 5 -16.67 -40.98 25.01
CA ARG A 5 -17.26 -40.30 23.84
C ARG A 5 -17.75 -38.88 24.13
N ARG A 6 -17.86 -38.50 25.40
CA ARG A 6 -18.41 -37.19 25.81
C ARG A 6 -17.35 -36.11 25.99
N THR A 7 -16.08 -36.49 26.13
CA THR A 7 -14.96 -35.55 26.30
C THR A 7 -14.47 -34.93 24.99
N LEU A 8 -14.76 -35.52 23.83
CA LEU A 8 -14.30 -34.99 22.53
C LEU A 8 -15.18 -33.85 21.98
N ALA A 9 -16.42 -33.73 22.44
CA ALA A 9 -17.37 -32.72 21.94
C ALA A 9 -17.19 -31.33 22.58
N GLY A 10 -16.53 -31.23 23.74
CA GLY A 10 -16.33 -29.97 24.45
C GLY A 10 -15.24 -29.08 23.82
N CYS A 11 -14.18 -29.67 23.26
CA CYS A 11 -13.05 -28.91 22.71
C CYS A 11 -13.38 -28.19 21.39
N VAL A 12 -14.35 -28.65 20.61
CA VAL A 12 -14.72 -28.03 19.33
C VAL A 12 -15.54 -26.75 19.53
N ALA A 13 -16.34 -26.66 20.61
CA ALA A 13 -17.16 -25.49 20.91
C ALA A 13 -16.35 -24.27 21.42
N LEU A 14 -15.15 -24.50 21.95
CA LEU A 14 -14.28 -23.44 22.49
C LEU A 14 -13.46 -22.70 21.41
N LEU A 15 -13.45 -23.19 20.16
CA LEU A 15 -12.63 -22.64 19.08
C LEU A 15 -13.32 -21.54 18.24
N ALA A 16 -14.60 -21.25 18.49
CA ALA A 16 -15.37 -20.29 17.69
C ALA A 16 -15.32 -18.82 18.19
N ALA A 17 -14.62 -18.55 19.30
CA ALA A 17 -14.79 -17.29 20.04
C ALA A 17 -13.88 -16.11 19.61
N CYS A 18 -12.94 -16.29 18.68
CA CYS A 18 -11.89 -15.28 18.41
C CYS A 18 -12.02 -14.48 17.10
N SER A 19 -13.13 -14.59 16.35
CA SER A 19 -13.29 -13.87 15.07
C SER A 19 -14.42 -12.83 15.12
N SER A 20 -14.34 -11.91 16.09
CA SER A 20 -15.17 -10.69 16.08
C SER A 20 -14.29 -9.50 15.71
N PRO A 21 -14.67 -8.66 14.73
CA PRO A 21 -13.93 -7.44 14.43
C PRO A 21 -13.95 -6.55 15.67
N SER A 22 -12.83 -6.49 16.38
CA SER A 22 -12.65 -5.70 17.59
C SER A 22 -12.17 -4.31 17.18
N GLY A 23 -13.02 -3.30 17.39
CA GLY A 23 -12.68 -1.91 17.14
C GLY A 23 -13.91 -1.01 17.16
N PRO A 24 -13.73 0.30 17.40
CA PRO A 24 -14.82 1.26 17.26
C PRO A 24 -15.36 1.23 15.83
N LYS A 25 -16.69 1.14 15.70
CA LYS A 25 -17.35 1.19 14.40
C LYS A 25 -17.06 2.56 13.74
N PRO A 26 -16.60 2.60 12.47
CA PRO A 26 -16.45 3.85 11.75
C PRO A 26 -17.75 4.65 11.73
N ALA A 27 -17.65 5.97 11.78
CA ALA A 27 -18.80 6.85 11.61
C ALA A 27 -19.50 6.55 10.27
N ALA A 28 -20.82 6.68 10.26
CA ALA A 28 -21.57 6.60 9.01
C ALA A 28 -21.15 7.77 8.10
N LEU A 29 -21.13 7.53 6.79
CA LEU A 29 -20.87 8.58 5.82
C LEU A 29 -21.99 9.63 5.92
N GLU A 30 -21.61 10.88 6.12
CA GLU A 30 -22.53 12.01 6.09
C GLU A 30 -22.80 12.43 4.65
N GLU A 31 -24.03 12.83 4.37
CA GLU A 31 -24.36 13.39 3.06
C GLU A 31 -23.76 14.80 2.93
N LEU A 32 -23.04 15.04 1.82
CA LEU A 32 -22.52 16.34 1.51
C LEU A 32 -23.67 17.26 1.08
N SER A 33 -23.81 18.42 1.73
CA SER A 33 -24.85 19.40 1.42
C SER A 33 -24.66 20.10 0.07
N ASP A 34 -23.44 20.11 -0.47
CA ASP A 34 -23.11 20.72 -1.76
C ASP A 34 -22.01 19.91 -2.49
N PRO A 35 -22.36 18.73 -3.04
CA PRO A 35 -21.37 17.85 -3.66
C PRO A 35 -20.82 18.49 -4.94
N ARG A 36 -19.49 18.65 -4.99
CA ARG A 36 -18.77 19.02 -6.22
C ARG A 36 -18.35 17.76 -6.96
N GLN A 37 -18.59 17.72 -8.28
CA GLN A 37 -18.10 16.63 -9.11
C GLN A 37 -16.58 16.74 -9.26
N VAL A 38 -15.88 15.70 -8.83
CA VAL A 38 -14.47 15.48 -9.13
C VAL A 38 -14.37 14.37 -10.18
N ARG A 39 -13.39 14.47 -11.08
CA ARG A 39 -13.07 13.40 -12.03
C ARG A 39 -11.66 12.89 -11.79
N VAL A 40 -11.49 11.59 -11.90
CA VAL A 40 -10.17 10.96 -11.95
C VAL A 40 -9.58 11.21 -13.34
N LEU A 41 -8.43 11.89 -13.42
CA LEU A 41 -7.76 12.13 -14.70
C LEU A 41 -7.08 10.86 -15.22
N TRP A 42 -6.40 10.15 -14.33
CA TRP A 42 -5.78 8.85 -14.59
C TRP A 42 -5.55 8.11 -13.26
N SER A 43 -5.30 6.81 -13.35
CA SER A 43 -4.96 5.96 -12.20
C SER A 43 -3.97 4.87 -12.62
N ALA A 44 -3.01 4.57 -11.75
CA ALA A 44 -2.02 3.52 -11.98
C ALA A 44 -1.89 2.61 -10.75
N ASN A 45 -1.60 1.32 -10.98
CA ASN A 45 -1.27 0.37 -9.93
C ASN A 45 0.26 0.24 -9.82
N VAL A 46 0.77 0.39 -8.60
CA VAL A 46 2.20 0.32 -8.29
C VAL A 46 2.57 -0.80 -7.33
N GLY A 47 1.58 -1.59 -6.88
CA GLY A 47 1.76 -2.63 -5.85
C GLY A 47 1.09 -2.25 -4.53
N ARG A 48 1.39 -3.02 -3.48
CA ARG A 48 0.80 -2.86 -2.14
C ARG A 48 1.81 -2.25 -1.16
N ALA A 49 1.29 -1.48 -0.22
CA ALA A 49 2.07 -0.93 0.90
C ALA A 49 2.18 -1.89 2.11
N ASP A 50 1.32 -2.92 2.14
CA ASP A 50 1.07 -3.80 3.30
C ASP A 50 0.91 -3.03 4.61
N ARG A 51 1.90 -3.13 5.52
CA ARG A 51 1.87 -2.50 6.85
C ARG A 51 2.49 -1.10 6.88
N TYR A 52 3.07 -0.64 5.77
CA TYR A 52 3.68 0.69 5.66
C TYR A 52 2.73 1.65 4.95
N THR A 53 3.16 2.91 4.88
CA THR A 53 2.48 3.95 4.10
C THR A 53 3.50 4.55 3.14
N PHE A 54 3.18 4.56 1.86
CA PHE A 54 3.99 5.17 0.81
C PHE A 54 3.25 6.40 0.28
N PHE A 55 4.01 7.42 -0.08
CA PHE A 55 3.48 8.63 -0.70
C PHE A 55 4.11 8.80 -2.08
N PRO A 56 3.32 9.07 -3.13
CA PRO A 56 3.88 9.46 -4.41
C PRO A 56 4.65 10.79 -4.29
N ALA A 57 5.72 10.96 -5.08
CA ALA A 57 6.43 12.23 -5.20
C ALA A 57 6.18 12.86 -6.57
N LEU A 58 6.10 14.19 -6.60
CA LEU A 58 6.06 14.98 -7.82
C LEU A 58 7.43 15.63 -8.06
N ALA A 59 7.98 15.47 -9.26
CA ALA A 59 9.17 16.20 -9.69
C ALA A 59 9.08 16.48 -11.19
N GLY A 60 9.04 17.78 -11.55
CA GLY A 60 8.76 18.21 -12.93
C GLY A 60 7.42 17.68 -13.44
N ASP A 61 7.41 17.14 -14.65
CA ASP A 61 6.22 16.55 -15.29
C ASP A 61 6.06 15.06 -14.94
N SER A 62 6.49 14.64 -13.76
CA SER A 62 6.52 13.22 -13.38
C SER A 62 5.99 12.95 -11.98
N VAL A 63 5.27 11.83 -11.87
CA VAL A 63 4.85 11.23 -10.62
C VAL A 63 5.68 9.99 -10.38
N TYR A 64 6.31 9.91 -9.21
CA TYR A 64 7.04 8.73 -8.77
C TYR A 64 6.23 8.04 -7.69
N ALA A 65 6.16 6.71 -7.72
CA ALA A 65 5.47 5.95 -6.71
C ALA A 65 6.20 4.63 -6.46
N ALA A 66 6.15 4.17 -5.22
CA ALA A 66 6.82 2.96 -4.77
C ALA A 66 5.86 2.05 -4.01
N ALA A 67 6.18 0.75 -3.99
CA ALA A 67 5.46 -0.24 -3.21
C ALA A 67 6.41 -1.13 -2.41
N ARG A 68 5.87 -1.82 -1.42
CA ARG A 68 6.66 -2.59 -0.45
C ARG A 68 7.48 -3.71 -1.09
N ASP A 69 7.03 -4.27 -2.20
CA ASP A 69 7.71 -5.35 -2.91
C ASP A 69 9.02 -4.94 -3.60
N GLY A 70 9.40 -3.66 -3.53
CA GLY A 70 10.60 -3.14 -4.19
C GLY A 70 10.28 -2.41 -5.50
N THR A 71 9.02 -2.36 -5.92
CA THR A 71 8.62 -1.59 -7.09
C THR A 71 8.87 -0.10 -6.88
N LEU A 72 9.50 0.52 -7.86
CA LEU A 72 9.57 1.97 -8.04
C LEU A 72 9.21 2.27 -9.49
N ALA A 73 8.26 3.19 -9.71
CA ALA A 73 7.76 3.54 -11.03
C ALA A 73 7.68 5.06 -11.20
N ARG A 74 7.83 5.49 -12.46
CA ARG A 74 7.68 6.88 -12.91
C ARG A 74 6.58 6.96 -13.94
N PHE A 75 5.68 7.92 -13.76
CA PHE A 75 4.57 8.21 -14.66
C PHE A 75 4.66 9.65 -15.16
N ASP A 76 4.14 9.90 -16.34
CA ASP A 76 3.83 11.26 -16.79
C ASP A 76 2.70 11.86 -15.93
N LEU A 77 2.88 13.12 -15.52
CA LEU A 77 1.90 13.80 -14.66
C LEU A 77 0.56 14.08 -15.36
N ALA A 78 0.57 14.37 -16.67
CA ALA A 78 -0.62 14.81 -17.38
C ALA A 78 -1.56 13.65 -17.71
N ASN A 79 -1.01 12.49 -18.08
CA ASN A 79 -1.80 11.37 -18.61
C ASN A 79 -1.62 10.03 -17.87
N GLY A 80 -0.68 9.93 -16.93
CA GLY A 80 -0.41 8.70 -16.18
C GLY A 80 0.33 7.61 -16.97
N GLU A 81 0.89 7.95 -18.14
CA GLU A 81 1.71 7.04 -18.94
C GLU A 81 2.94 6.61 -18.15
N GLU A 82 3.15 5.30 -18.03
CA GLU A 82 4.34 4.73 -17.38
C GLU A 82 5.57 5.03 -18.23
N ARG A 83 6.49 5.84 -17.70
CA ARG A 83 7.76 6.16 -18.34
C ARG A 83 8.80 5.08 -18.09
N TRP A 84 8.81 4.56 -16.86
CA TRP A 84 9.60 3.37 -16.52
C TRP A 84 9.10 2.75 -15.22
N ARG A 85 9.47 1.48 -15.03
CA ARG A 85 9.28 0.72 -13.80
C ARG A 85 10.51 -0.13 -13.53
N THR A 86 10.90 -0.21 -12.26
CA THR A 86 12.05 -0.98 -11.83
C THR A 86 11.76 -1.63 -10.48
N SER A 87 12.44 -2.74 -10.22
CA SER A 87 12.51 -3.36 -8.91
C SER A 87 13.87 -3.05 -8.30
N VAL A 88 13.90 -2.68 -7.02
CA VAL A 88 15.15 -2.55 -6.26
C VAL A 88 15.55 -3.87 -5.56
N GLU A 89 14.89 -4.99 -5.90
CA GLU A 89 15.18 -6.36 -5.44
C GLU A 89 15.22 -6.53 -3.91
N THR A 90 14.56 -5.62 -3.19
CA THR A 90 14.45 -5.64 -1.73
C THR A 90 13.17 -4.97 -1.27
N ARG A 91 12.72 -5.29 -0.06
CA ARG A 91 11.49 -4.74 0.48
C ARG A 91 11.68 -3.34 1.01
N LEU A 92 10.72 -2.48 0.69
CA LEU A 92 10.71 -1.08 1.08
C LEU A 92 9.93 -0.86 2.38
N SER A 93 10.40 0.10 3.17
CA SER A 93 9.71 0.60 4.37
C SER A 93 9.14 2.00 4.18
N SER A 94 9.69 2.78 3.25
CA SER A 94 9.27 4.14 2.93
C SER A 94 9.69 4.53 1.52
N GLY A 95 9.01 5.54 0.99
CA GLY A 95 9.28 6.11 -0.32
C GLY A 95 8.02 6.68 -0.97
N VAL A 96 8.16 7.41 -2.05
CA VAL A 96 9.43 7.81 -2.70
C VAL A 96 9.70 9.28 -2.40
N GLY A 97 10.96 9.68 -2.25
CA GLY A 97 11.39 11.08 -2.38
C GLY A 97 12.06 11.28 -3.74
N ALA A 98 11.74 12.33 -4.48
CA ALA A 98 12.29 12.54 -5.82
C ALA A 98 12.58 14.01 -6.13
N ASP A 99 13.60 14.23 -6.96
CA ASP A 99 13.86 15.47 -7.67
C ASP A 99 14.04 15.18 -9.18
N THR A 100 14.52 16.16 -9.96
CA THR A 100 14.68 16.01 -11.41
C THR A 100 15.84 15.09 -11.84
N ARG A 101 16.63 14.57 -10.89
CA ARG A 101 17.80 13.72 -11.16
C ARG A 101 17.71 12.40 -10.42
N THR A 102 17.20 12.39 -9.20
CA THR A 102 17.23 11.22 -8.31
C THR A 102 15.84 10.92 -7.75
N ALA A 103 15.49 9.63 -7.71
CA ALA A 103 14.41 9.10 -6.90
C ALA A 103 15.00 8.16 -5.85
N ALA A 104 14.57 8.29 -4.60
CA ALA A 104 15.11 7.54 -3.48
C ALA A 104 14.01 6.86 -2.65
N VAL A 105 14.31 5.64 -2.23
CA VAL A 105 13.45 4.80 -1.38
C VAL A 105 14.26 4.24 -0.22
N ALA A 106 13.59 3.91 0.89
CA ALA A 106 14.22 3.30 2.05
C ALA A 106 13.77 1.84 2.23
N THR A 107 14.72 0.95 2.54
CA THR A 107 14.48 -0.49 2.70
C THR A 107 14.01 -0.83 4.12
N GLU A 108 13.49 -2.03 4.33
CA GLU A 108 13.22 -2.54 5.70
C GLU A 108 14.51 -2.72 6.53
N ALA A 109 15.67 -2.81 5.88
CA ALA A 109 16.98 -2.95 6.52
C ALA A 109 17.64 -1.61 6.90
N GLY A 110 16.98 -0.48 6.61
CA GLY A 110 17.51 0.86 6.91
C GLY A 110 18.48 1.41 5.86
N GLU A 111 18.51 0.82 4.66
CA GLU A 111 19.30 1.30 3.54
C GLU A 111 18.49 2.32 2.72
N VAL A 112 19.19 3.26 2.07
CA VAL A 112 18.58 4.18 1.11
C VAL A 112 19.11 3.85 -0.28
N ILE A 113 18.19 3.55 -1.20
CA ILE A 113 18.51 3.25 -2.59
C ILE A 113 18.08 4.45 -3.43
N ALA A 114 19.04 5.05 -4.12
CA ALA A 114 18.84 6.14 -5.06
C ALA A 114 18.96 5.62 -6.50
N VAL A 115 18.00 5.98 -7.35
CA VAL A 115 18.02 5.70 -8.78
C VAL A 115 18.04 7.00 -9.56
N ASP A 116 18.77 7.00 -10.68
CA ASP A 116 18.68 8.08 -11.65
C ASP A 116 17.26 8.12 -12.25
N THR A 117 16.70 9.32 -12.39
CA THR A 117 15.32 9.52 -12.87
C THR A 117 15.22 9.63 -14.39
N ALA A 118 16.30 10.04 -15.04
CA ALA A 118 16.45 9.98 -16.48
C ALA A 118 16.57 8.52 -16.94
N LYS A 119 17.17 7.69 -16.08
CA LYS A 119 17.40 6.24 -16.18
C LYS A 119 17.60 5.72 -17.61
#